data_AF-A0A820Q3C8-F1
#
_entry.id   AF-A0A820Q3C8-F1
#
_cell.length_a   1.000
_cell.length_b   1.000
_cell.length_c   1.000
_cell.angle_alpha   90.00
_cell.angle_beta   90.00
_cell.angle_gamma   90.00
#
_symmetry.space_group_name_H-M   'P 1'
#
loop_
_entity.id
_entity.type
_entity.pdbx_description
1 polymer ?
#
loop_
_entity_poly.entity_id
_entity_poly.type
_entity_poly.pdbx_seq_one_letter_code
_entity_poly.pdbx_strand_id
1 'polypeptide(L)'
;STLSFFKSEFERLPNKQTESEVNDEILNEVSQNLENCVRVSALDTEEVNFIAAQFKNMCMKASPLLPAIIEAALTTIIDRIKDENLDADNEQFISLKQSAFIFSYTDESENYKKGVRVFEIRKKIESTDE
;
A
#
# COMPACT_ATOMS: atom_id res chain seq x y z
N SER A 1 -17.51 4.38 17.67
CA SER A 1 -16.56 3.39 18.23
C SER A 1 -15.18 3.69 17.70
N THR A 2 -14.30 4.19 18.55
CA THR A 2 -12.90 4.48 18.20
C THR A 2 -12.20 3.16 17.88
N LEU A 3 -11.72 3.03 16.64
CA LEU A 3 -10.81 1.96 16.23
C LEU A 3 -9.61 1.99 17.16
N SER A 4 -9.54 1.06 18.10
CA SER A 4 -8.34 0.82 18.91
C SER A 4 -7.30 0.18 18.01
N PHE A 5 -6.70 0.99 17.14
CA PHE A 5 -5.44 0.61 16.54
C PHE A 5 -4.48 0.35 17.69
N PHE A 6 -3.95 -0.87 17.77
CA PHE A 6 -2.99 -1.18 18.81
C PHE A 6 -1.83 -0.21 18.65
N LYS A 7 -1.52 0.54 19.71
CA LYS A 7 -0.36 1.43 19.77
C LYS A 7 0.92 0.75 19.26
N SER A 8 1.00 -0.58 19.43
CA SER A 8 2.08 -1.41 18.89
C SER A 8 2.26 -1.30 17.38
N GLU A 9 1.21 -1.13 16.58
CA GLU A 9 1.34 -1.03 15.11
C GLU A 9 1.96 0.30 14.68
N PHE A 10 1.78 1.36 15.47
CA PHE A 10 2.46 2.65 15.26
C PHE A 10 3.91 2.65 15.75
N GLU A 11 4.35 1.55 16.34
CA GLU A 11 5.69 1.37 16.88
C GLU A 11 6.43 0.16 16.27
N ARG A 12 5.74 -0.64 15.45
CA ARG A 12 6.24 -1.89 14.86
C ARG A 12 7.05 -1.59 13.62
N LEU A 13 8.27 -2.12 13.60
CA LEU A 13 9.15 -2.05 12.45
C LEU A 13 8.80 -3.15 11.42
N PRO A 14 9.12 -2.93 10.13
CA PRO A 14 8.94 -3.93 9.09
C PRO A 14 9.68 -5.23 9.39
N ASN A 15 8.99 -6.36 9.18
CA ASN A 15 9.60 -7.67 9.25
C ASN A 15 9.96 -8.16 7.86
N LYS A 16 11.23 -7.96 7.46
CA LYS A 16 11.72 -8.38 6.14
C LYS A 16 11.67 -9.90 5.90
N GLN A 17 11.60 -10.72 6.95
CA GLN A 17 11.45 -12.17 6.78
C GLN A 17 10.06 -12.53 6.24
N THR A 18 9.04 -11.72 6.54
CA THR A 18 7.66 -11.94 6.09
C THR A 18 7.49 -11.77 4.58
N GLU A 19 8.42 -11.08 3.91
CA GLU A 19 8.42 -10.98 2.44
C GLU A 19 8.57 -12.35 1.76
N SER A 20 9.26 -13.31 2.41
CA SER A 20 9.38 -14.67 1.90
C SER A 20 8.10 -15.51 2.00
N GLU A 21 7.12 -15.04 2.78
CA GLU A 21 5.81 -15.67 2.96
C GLU A 21 4.77 -15.13 1.97
N VAL A 22 5.10 -14.07 1.22
CA VAL A 22 4.21 -13.43 0.25
C VAL A 22 4.26 -14.20 -1.07
N ASN A 23 3.15 -14.86 -1.41
CA ASN A 23 2.94 -15.54 -2.68
C ASN A 23 2.03 -14.74 -3.62
N ASP A 24 1.83 -15.24 -4.84
CA ASP A 24 1.04 -14.54 -5.87
C ASP A 24 -0.44 -14.38 -5.49
N GLU A 25 -1.01 -15.31 -4.72
CA GLU A 25 -2.40 -15.21 -4.22
C GLU A 25 -2.54 -14.03 -3.25
N ILE A 26 -1.61 -13.90 -2.30
CA ILE A 26 -1.54 -12.77 -1.37
C ILE A 26 -1.34 -11.45 -2.13
N LEU A 27 -0.42 -11.43 -3.09
CA LEU A 27 -0.19 -10.25 -3.92
C LEU A 27 -1.45 -9.84 -4.69
N ASN A 28 -2.22 -10.81 -5.18
CA ASN A 28 -3.45 -10.55 -5.94
C ASN A 28 -4.57 -10.06 -5.04
N GLU A 29 -4.76 -10.67 -3.87
CA GLU A 29 -5.74 -10.20 -2.90
C GLU A 29 -5.43 -8.76 -2.46
N VAL A 30 -4.16 -8.48 -2.13
CA VAL A 30 -3.74 -7.15 -1.67
C VAL A 30 -3.81 -6.12 -2.81
N SER A 31 -3.41 -6.47 -4.04
CA SER A 31 -3.46 -5.55 -5.18
C SER A 31 -4.90 -5.16 -5.55
N GLN A 32 -5.82 -6.12 -5.61
CA GLN A 32 -7.23 -5.86 -5.90
C GLN A 32 -7.88 -4.98 -4.83
N ASN A 33 -7.58 -5.24 -3.55
CA ASN A 33 -8.09 -4.40 -2.49
C ASN A 33 -7.47 -3.01 -2.51
N LEU A 34 -6.18 -2.88 -2.84
CA LEU A 34 -5.52 -1.57 -2.97
C LEU A 34 -6.16 -0.75 -4.09
N GLU A 35 -6.38 -1.37 -5.25
CA GLU A 35 -7.03 -0.74 -6.38
C GLU A 35 -8.46 -0.28 -6.05
N ASN A 36 -9.26 -1.14 -5.42
CA ASN A 36 -10.60 -0.79 -4.96
C ASN A 36 -10.58 0.33 -3.92
N CYS A 37 -9.66 0.25 -2.95
CA CYS A 37 -9.47 1.24 -1.91
C CYS A 37 -9.21 2.62 -2.51
N VAL A 38 -8.33 2.70 -3.51
CA VAL A 38 -7.99 3.95 -4.18
C VAL A 38 -9.14 4.46 -5.03
N ARG A 39 -9.82 3.60 -5.81
CA ARG A 39 -10.97 4.01 -6.64
C ARG A 39 -12.13 4.56 -5.80
N VAL A 40 -12.38 3.99 -4.62
CA VAL A 40 -13.48 4.37 -3.73
C VAL A 40 -13.10 5.54 -2.82
N SER A 41 -11.85 5.60 -2.32
CA SER A 41 -11.43 6.56 -1.29
C SER A 41 -10.73 7.81 -1.83
N ALA A 42 -10.13 7.75 -3.01
CA ALA A 42 -9.28 8.82 -3.53
C ALA A 42 -10.03 9.93 -4.30
N LEU A 43 -11.35 10.04 -4.09
CA LEU A 43 -12.16 11.05 -4.77
C LEU A 43 -12.01 12.47 -4.19
N ASP A 44 -11.61 12.64 -2.93
CA ASP A 44 -11.64 13.98 -2.29
C ASP A 44 -10.32 14.50 -1.69
N THR A 45 -9.22 13.73 -1.71
CA THR A 45 -7.93 14.16 -1.15
C THR A 45 -6.78 14.01 -2.14
N GLU A 46 -5.81 14.93 -2.11
CA GLU A 46 -4.62 14.92 -2.96
C GLU A 46 -3.61 13.84 -2.55
N GLU A 47 -3.60 13.49 -1.26
CA GLU A 47 -2.67 12.55 -0.63
C GLU A 47 -3.36 11.75 0.47
N VAL A 48 -3.07 10.45 0.51
CA VAL A 48 -3.49 9.54 1.58
C VAL A 48 -2.28 8.77 2.09
N ASN A 49 -2.10 8.80 3.41
CA ASN A 49 -1.03 8.08 4.10
C ASN A 49 -1.61 7.05 5.05
N PHE A 50 -1.07 5.83 5.04
CA PHE A 50 -1.51 4.78 5.95
C PHE A 50 -0.42 3.77 6.28
N ILE A 51 -0.57 3.09 7.42
CA ILE A 51 0.17 1.85 7.74
C ILE A 51 -0.67 0.62 7.36
N ALA A 52 -0.04 -0.55 7.24
CA ALA A 52 -0.73 -1.77 6.80
C ALA A 52 -1.93 -2.16 7.69
N ALA A 53 -1.87 -1.91 9.00
CA ALA A 53 -2.99 -2.15 9.91
C ALA A 53 -4.20 -1.24 9.62
N GLN A 54 -3.95 0.01 9.23
CA GLN A 54 -5.01 0.94 8.80
C GLN A 54 -5.61 0.47 7.47
N PHE A 55 -4.77 0.13 6.49
CA PHE A 55 -5.22 -0.41 5.22
C PHE A 55 -6.07 -1.67 5.39
N LYS A 56 -5.65 -2.60 6.25
CA LYS A 56 -6.44 -3.79 6.59
C LYS A 56 -7.84 -3.41 7.06
N ASN A 57 -7.93 -2.49 8.01
CA ASN A 57 -9.23 -2.11 8.59
C ASN A 57 -10.13 -1.37 7.59
N MET A 58 -9.56 -0.56 6.71
CA MET A 58 -10.31 0.22 5.73
C MET A 58 -10.73 -0.63 4.53
N CYS A 59 -9.83 -1.47 4.03
CA CYS A 59 -9.93 -2.04 2.70
C CYS A 59 -9.84 -3.57 2.66
N MET A 60 -9.43 -4.24 3.75
CA MET A 60 -9.34 -5.71 3.82
C MET A 60 -9.91 -6.26 5.14
N LYS A 61 -10.99 -5.68 5.68
CA LYS A 61 -11.47 -5.98 7.03
C LYS A 61 -11.81 -7.46 7.27
N ALA A 62 -12.32 -8.13 6.23
CA ALA A 62 -12.66 -9.55 6.27
C ALA A 62 -11.47 -10.49 6.00
N SER A 63 -10.33 -9.95 5.55
CA SER A 63 -9.17 -10.75 5.19
C SER A 63 -8.51 -11.36 6.43
N PRO A 64 -8.14 -12.66 6.38
CA PRO A 64 -7.40 -13.30 7.47
C PRO A 64 -5.94 -12.82 7.53
N LEU A 65 -5.43 -12.16 6.49
CA LEU A 65 -4.02 -11.75 6.39
C LEU A 65 -3.61 -10.83 7.54
N LEU A 66 -2.50 -11.14 8.19
CA LEU A 66 -1.97 -10.29 9.26
C LEU A 66 -1.44 -8.97 8.68
N PRO A 67 -1.49 -7.85 9.44
CA PRO A 67 -0.92 -6.57 8.99
C PRO A 67 0.53 -6.66 8.51
N ALA A 68 1.35 -7.53 9.10
CA ALA A 68 2.73 -7.75 8.64
C ALA A 68 2.82 -8.38 7.25
N ILE A 69 1.92 -9.33 6.91
CA ILE A 69 1.85 -9.93 5.57
C ILE A 69 1.36 -8.90 4.55
N ILE A 70 0.35 -8.10 4.94
CA ILE A 70 -0.17 -7.01 4.11
C ILE A 70 0.91 -5.96 3.86
N GLU A 71 1.69 -5.59 4.88
CA GLU A 71 2.83 -4.67 4.73
C GLU A 71 3.87 -5.18 3.75
N ALA A 72 4.27 -6.45 3.89
CA ALA A 72 5.22 -7.08 2.97
C ALA A 72 4.67 -7.12 1.54
N ALA A 73 3.40 -7.48 1.37
CA ALA A 73 2.74 -7.52 0.06
C ALA A 73 2.63 -6.13 -0.58
N LEU A 74 2.21 -5.10 0.17
CA LEU A 74 2.15 -3.72 -0.32
C LEU A 74 3.54 -3.20 -0.73
N THR A 75 4.57 -3.52 0.05
CA THR A 75 5.96 -3.17 -0.29
C THR A 75 6.35 -3.78 -1.63
N THR A 76 6.16 -5.10 -1.79
CA THR A 76 6.46 -5.82 -3.04
C THR A 76 5.68 -5.28 -4.22
N ILE A 77 4.38 -4.99 -4.05
CA ILE A 77 3.54 -4.41 -5.12
C ILE A 77 4.11 -3.05 -5.54
N ILE A 78 4.44 -2.18 -4.58
CA ILE A 78 4.95 -0.83 -4.86
C ILE A 78 6.32 -0.89 -5.54
N ASP A 79 7.21 -1.78 -5.10
CA ASP A 79 8.51 -1.95 -5.74
C ASP A 79 8.36 -2.48 -7.18
N ARG A 80 7.42 -3.41 -7.42
CA ARG A 80 7.11 -3.91 -8.76
C ARG A 80 6.56 -2.82 -9.67
N ILE A 81 5.57 -2.04 -9.26
CA ILE A 81 5.01 -0.97 -10.12
C ILE A 81 6.01 0.16 -10.41
N LYS A 82 6.99 0.38 -9.52
CA LYS A 82 8.10 1.31 -9.74
C LYS A 82 9.15 0.78 -10.71
N ASP A 83 9.24 -0.54 -10.89
CA ASP A 83 10.17 -1.12 -11.86
C ASP A 83 9.77 -0.73 -13.29
N GLU A 84 10.66 0.00 -13.95
CA GLU A 84 10.49 0.42 -15.33
C GLU A 84 10.52 -0.77 -16.29
N ASN A 85 11.20 -1.86 -15.91
CA ASN A 85 11.31 -3.10 -16.68
C ASN A 85 10.21 -4.11 -16.36
N LEU A 86 9.15 -3.72 -15.64
CA LEU A 86 8.01 -4.60 -15.42
C LEU A 86 7.46 -5.03 -16.79
N ASP A 87 7.76 -6.27 -17.18
CA ASP A 87 7.30 -6.86 -18.44
C ASP A 87 5.78 -6.77 -18.55
N ALA A 88 5.28 -6.54 -19.77
CA ALA A 88 3.86 -6.46 -20.06
C ALA A 88 3.09 -7.75 -19.68
N ASP A 89 3.80 -8.85 -19.46
CA ASP A 89 3.23 -10.13 -19.02
C ASP A 89 2.83 -10.13 -17.53
N ASN A 90 3.27 -9.13 -16.74
CA ASN A 90 2.86 -8.98 -15.34
C ASN A 90 1.56 -8.14 -15.25
N GLU A 91 0.53 -8.56 -15.98
CA GLU A 91 -0.77 -7.90 -16.14
C GLU A 91 -1.40 -7.47 -14.80
N GLN A 92 -1.13 -8.25 -13.75
CA GLN A 92 -1.68 -8.08 -12.41
C GLN A 92 -1.47 -6.67 -11.81
N PHE A 93 -0.34 -6.01 -12.10
CA PHE A 93 -0.03 -4.69 -11.52
C PHE A 93 -0.09 -3.54 -12.54
N ILE A 94 -0.40 -3.84 -13.81
CA ILE A 94 -0.45 -2.84 -14.88
C ILE A 94 -1.50 -1.77 -14.57
N SER A 95 -2.68 -2.17 -14.10
CA SER A 95 -3.77 -1.23 -13.74
C SER A 95 -3.33 -0.22 -12.67
N LEU A 96 -2.61 -0.67 -11.64
CA LEU A 96 -2.07 0.20 -10.60
C LEU A 96 -0.98 1.14 -11.16
N LYS A 97 -0.05 0.63 -11.99
CA LYS A 97 1.02 1.42 -12.63
C LYS A 97 0.45 2.51 -13.55
N GLN A 98 -0.57 2.18 -14.34
CA GLN A 98 -1.24 3.07 -15.27
C GLN A 98 -2.28 3.99 -14.62
N SER A 99 -2.62 3.77 -13.34
CA SER A 99 -3.59 4.60 -12.63
C SER A 99 -3.18 6.07 -12.55
N ALA A 100 -4.12 6.94 -12.22
CA ALA A 100 -3.86 8.37 -11.97
C ALA A 100 -3.12 8.63 -10.64
N PHE A 101 -2.56 7.60 -9.99
CA PHE A 101 -1.94 7.69 -8.67
C PHE A 101 -0.47 7.28 -8.70
N ILE A 102 0.31 7.92 -7.83
CA ILE A 102 1.69 7.58 -7.50
C ILE A 102 1.65 6.86 -6.16
N PHE A 103 2.31 5.71 -6.09
CA PHE A 103 2.42 4.89 -4.89
C PHE A 103 3.85 4.88 -4.41
N SER A 104 4.04 5.11 -3.12
CA SER A 104 5.36 5.05 -2.49
C SER A 104 5.23 4.62 -1.02
N TYR A 105 6.36 4.45 -0.36
CA TYR A 105 6.42 4.22 1.07
C TYR A 105 7.70 4.83 1.65
N THR A 106 7.67 5.14 2.94
CA THR A 106 8.80 5.64 3.71
C THR A 106 8.84 4.99 5.08
N ASP A 107 10.05 4.72 5.58
CA ASP A 107 10.28 4.27 6.96
C ASP A 107 10.71 5.45 7.87
N GLU A 108 10.74 6.68 7.33
CA GLU A 108 11.26 7.90 7.98
C GLU A 108 10.18 8.98 8.17
N SER A 109 8.92 8.59 8.37
CA SER A 109 7.82 9.53 8.61
C SER A 109 7.95 10.26 9.95
N GLU A 110 7.70 11.57 9.97
CA GLU A 110 7.68 12.37 11.21
C GLU A 110 6.45 12.10 12.09
N ASN A 111 5.38 11.56 11.51
CA ASN A 111 4.12 11.29 12.19
C ASN A 111 4.08 9.95 12.92
N TYR A 112 5.07 9.08 12.66
CA TYR A 112 5.14 7.71 13.18
C TYR A 112 6.50 7.48 13.85
N LYS A 113 6.62 6.42 14.66
CA LYS A 113 7.91 6.06 15.24
C LYS A 113 8.91 5.76 14.11
N LYS A 114 10.14 6.25 14.24
CA LYS A 114 11.21 6.00 13.27
C LYS A 114 11.31 4.51 12.94
N GLY A 115 11.31 4.21 11.65
CA GLY A 115 11.39 2.87 11.09
C GLY A 115 10.04 2.18 10.84
N VAL A 116 8.90 2.79 11.21
CA VAL A 116 7.57 2.30 10.83
C VAL A 116 7.32 2.63 9.37
N ARG A 117 6.91 1.62 8.57
CA ARG A 117 6.60 1.81 7.16
C ARG A 117 5.25 2.47 6.97
N VAL A 118 5.27 3.63 6.36
CA VAL A 118 4.09 4.40 5.95
C VAL A 118 3.98 4.32 4.44
N PHE A 119 2.82 3.91 3.95
CA PHE A 119 2.47 3.90 2.54
C PHE A 119 1.80 5.21 2.16
N GLU A 120 2.23 5.79 1.05
CA GLU A 120 1.79 7.09 0.57
C GLU A 120 1.21 6.94 -0.84
N ILE A 121 -0.01 7.44 -1.02
CA ILE A 121 -0.71 7.47 -2.32
C ILE A 121 -1.03 8.93 -2.64
N ARG A 122 -0.54 9.41 -3.79
CA ARG A 122 -0.75 10.78 -4.27
C ARG A 122 -1.37 10.77 -5.66
N LYS A 123 -2.21 11.74 -6.01
CA LYS A 123 -2.63 11.94 -7.41
C LYS A 123 -1.41 12.35 -8.25
N LYS A 124 -1.30 11.78 -9.45
CA LYS A 124 -0.39 12.29 -10.48
C LYS A 124 -0.85 13.70 -10.81
N ILE A 125 0.03 14.68 -10.67
CA ILE A 125 -0.26 16.03 -11.15
C ILE A 125 -0.25 15.91 -12.67
N GLU A 126 -1.43 16.00 -13.29
CA GLU A 126 -1.49 16.23 -14.73
C GLU A 126 -0.86 17.60 -14.96
N SER A 127 0.33 17.63 -15.55
CA SER A 127 0.89 18.86 -16.11
C SER A 127 -0.11 19.34 -17.15
N THR A 128 -0.92 20.32 -16.77
CA THR A 128 -1.72 21.06 -17.71
C THR A 128 -0.71 21.92 -18.46
N ASP A 129 -0.23 21.41 -19.60
CA ASP A 129 0.50 22.23 -20.56
C ASP A 129 -0.45 23.37 -20.97
N GLU A 130 -0.09 24.60 -20.57
CA GLU A 130 -0.67 25.85 -21.06
C GLU A 130 -0.30 26.10 -22.53
#